data_AF-A0AAV1H5P9-F1
#
_entry.id   AF-A0AAV1H5P9-F1
#
_cell.length_a   1.000
_cell.length_b   1.000
_cell.length_c   1.000
_cell.angle_alpha   90.00
_cell.angle_beta   90.00
_cell.angle_gamma   90.00
#
_symmetry.space_group_name_H-M   'P 1'
#
loop_
_entity.id
_entity.type
_entity.pdbx_description
1 polymer ?
#
loop_
_entity_poly.entity_id
_entity_poly.type
_entity_poly.pdbx_seq_one_letter_code
_entity_poly.pdbx_strand_id
1 'polypeptide(L)'
;MSRAPDDVSKLTESTYKIVMEQFNPGLRNLVILGKNYEKSVTAMTLAGKAYFDAVSKVGENAIVSPVSRELGVVLMEIAEAHRKVHMELEENFKRFHREVIVELEKKTEMDVKYMNATFKRYQSEHKLKQDSLERSQTDLKKLRRKSQGKHSSKYEIKENEYLETISSRQMDMQKFIADGCREALLEEKRRFCFLADKHCMFSYQLTNFHEKAKETLSVKLPTWQEKCSDITKVPDTVMTMIEGLSTTPEQSPLVERYNRNNVESMVPPPAPPIKAHISPLANMFNPEPRSPLTSSSDHNSDQGSLGEGSLSRSTSQSSGLNMGRKHRVRTIFPHTAGNNPTLLSFDDGDIIALLIQEEKDGWLYGELEKTQQRGWFPSSYCRPYSEPAISNSDLGTPVRSLSEVSLPEQEEEEEEPVLLPPPDYSDDGAVIPSTLSPHNMVSLVNGNAKAPFLGGGNPFATVKLRPTVTNDRSAPVI
;
A
#
# COMPACT_ATOMS: atom_id res chain seq x y z
N MET A 1 27.96 11.30 -32.46
CA MET A 1 29.24 11.68 -31.82
C MET A 1 30.01 10.42 -31.46
N SER A 2 31.26 10.28 -31.90
CA SER A 2 32.10 9.14 -31.52
C SER A 2 32.69 9.34 -30.13
N ARG A 3 32.22 8.58 -29.13
CA ARG A 3 32.92 8.45 -27.84
C ARG A 3 34.28 7.77 -28.06
N ALA A 4 35.28 8.12 -27.25
CA ALA A 4 36.56 7.41 -27.31
C ALA A 4 36.37 5.94 -26.85
N PRO A 5 37.18 4.97 -27.33
CA PRO A 5 37.11 3.59 -26.88
C PRO A 5 37.21 3.46 -25.34
N ASP A 6 38.02 4.29 -24.71
CA ASP A 6 38.16 4.38 -23.25
C ASP A 6 36.85 4.73 -22.55
N ASP A 7 36.03 5.62 -23.13
CA ASP A 7 34.75 6.04 -22.55
C ASP A 7 33.67 4.96 -22.70
N VAL A 8 33.73 4.20 -23.79
CA VAL A 8 32.90 3.01 -24.00
C VAL A 8 33.30 1.90 -23.01
N SER A 9 34.59 1.66 -22.80
CA SER A 9 35.07 0.68 -21.82
C SER A 9 34.73 1.08 -20.37
N LYS A 10 34.85 2.37 -20.00
CA LYS A 10 34.36 2.91 -18.72
C LYS A 10 32.85 2.68 -18.53
N LEU A 11 32.04 2.89 -19.57
CA LEU A 11 30.59 2.62 -19.53
C LEU A 11 30.31 1.12 -19.30
N THR A 12 31.05 0.23 -19.98
CA THR A 12 30.96 -1.21 -19.77
C THR A 12 31.23 -1.58 -18.31
N GLU A 13 32.33 -1.10 -17.72
CA GLU A 13 32.61 -1.34 -16.30
C GLU A 13 31.53 -0.75 -15.38
N SER A 14 31.04 0.46 -15.68
CA SER A 14 30.01 1.12 -14.88
C SER A 14 28.71 0.30 -14.86
N THR A 15 28.32 -0.28 -16.00
CA THR A 15 27.12 -1.10 -16.13
C THR A 15 27.22 -2.38 -15.28
N TYR A 16 28.36 -3.08 -15.34
CA TYR A 16 28.61 -4.24 -14.46
C TYR A 16 28.54 -3.86 -12.97
N LYS A 17 29.13 -2.71 -12.58
CA LYS A 17 29.09 -2.22 -11.19
C LYS A 17 27.68 -1.85 -10.75
N ILE A 18 26.90 -1.13 -11.55
CA ILE A 18 25.49 -0.80 -11.28
C ILE A 18 24.69 -2.07 -10.99
N VAL A 19 24.85 -3.13 -11.80
CA VAL A 19 24.14 -4.39 -11.57
C VAL A 19 24.55 -5.08 -10.25
N MET A 20 25.84 -5.13 -9.94
CA MET A 20 26.35 -5.83 -8.75
C MET A 20 26.18 -5.06 -7.44
N GLU A 21 26.31 -3.72 -7.48
CA GLU A 21 26.39 -2.83 -6.33
C GLU A 21 25.07 -2.12 -6.02
N GLN A 22 24.16 -1.99 -7.01
CA GLN A 22 22.87 -1.30 -6.85
C GLN A 22 21.70 -2.24 -7.13
N PHE A 23 21.62 -2.85 -8.32
CA PHE A 23 20.47 -3.66 -8.71
C PHE A 23 20.31 -4.93 -7.85
N ASN A 24 21.35 -5.74 -7.70
CA ASN A 24 21.25 -6.99 -6.93
C ASN A 24 21.02 -6.76 -5.41
N PRO A 25 21.62 -5.76 -4.75
CA PRO A 25 21.21 -5.33 -3.40
C PRO A 25 19.76 -4.83 -3.35
N GLY A 26 19.32 -4.07 -4.36
CA GLY A 26 17.93 -3.62 -4.52
C GLY A 26 16.94 -4.79 -4.60
N LEU A 27 17.23 -5.83 -5.39
CA LEU A 27 16.40 -7.04 -5.45
C LEU A 27 16.34 -7.79 -4.12
N ARG A 28 17.46 -7.92 -3.38
CA ARG A 28 17.41 -8.53 -2.04
C ARG A 28 16.49 -7.75 -1.10
N ASN A 29 16.54 -6.42 -1.13
CA ASN A 29 15.64 -5.58 -0.35
C ASN A 29 14.18 -5.75 -0.81
N LEU A 30 13.93 -5.84 -2.12
CA LEU A 30 12.58 -6.08 -2.67
C LEU A 30 12.02 -7.45 -2.25
N VAL A 31 12.83 -8.51 -2.19
CA VAL A 31 12.43 -9.83 -1.65
C VAL A 31 12.02 -9.72 -0.18
N ILE A 32 12.76 -8.96 0.64
CA ILE A 32 12.41 -8.72 2.05
C ILE A 32 11.10 -7.93 2.17
N LEU A 33 10.93 -6.87 1.38
CA LEU A 33 9.69 -6.08 1.34
C LEU A 33 8.49 -6.91 0.87
N GLY A 34 8.68 -7.78 -0.12
CA GLY A 34 7.65 -8.71 -0.62
C GLY A 34 7.21 -9.73 0.44
N LYS A 35 8.15 -10.33 1.16
CA LYS A 35 7.86 -11.22 2.31
C LYS A 35 7.12 -10.47 3.44
N ASN A 36 7.43 -9.20 3.67
CA ASN A 36 6.70 -8.36 4.62
C ASN A 36 5.28 -8.02 4.14
N TYR A 37 5.09 -7.78 2.84
CA TYR A 37 3.79 -7.50 2.23
C TYR A 37 2.86 -8.72 2.30
N GLU A 38 3.35 -9.90 1.90
CA GLU A 38 2.66 -11.18 2.06
C GLU A 38 2.24 -11.45 3.50
N LYS A 39 3.13 -11.21 4.46
CA LYS A 39 2.84 -11.36 5.90
C LYS A 39 1.74 -10.39 6.36
N SER A 40 1.73 -9.16 5.85
CA SER A 40 0.71 -8.15 6.18
C SER A 40 -0.65 -8.51 5.61
N VAL A 41 -0.70 -9.01 4.37
CA VAL A 41 -1.94 -9.52 3.76
C VAL A 41 -2.45 -10.77 4.49
N THR A 42 -1.57 -11.70 4.87
CA THR A 42 -1.94 -12.86 5.70
C THR A 42 -2.57 -12.42 7.04
N ALA A 43 -2.00 -11.42 7.71
CA ALA A 43 -2.57 -10.89 8.96
C ALA A 43 -3.94 -10.20 8.74
N MET A 44 -4.10 -9.46 7.63
CA MET A 44 -5.36 -8.84 7.23
C MET A 44 -6.45 -9.90 6.95
N THR A 45 -6.12 -10.95 6.19
CA THR A 45 -7.02 -12.08 5.89
C THR A 45 -7.49 -12.78 7.17
N LEU A 46 -6.59 -13.00 8.14
CA LEU A 46 -6.95 -13.60 9.43
C LEU A 46 -7.86 -12.70 10.27
N ALA A 47 -7.55 -11.39 10.36
CA ALA A 47 -8.38 -10.44 11.10
C ALA A 47 -9.77 -10.26 10.45
N GLY A 48 -9.82 -10.17 9.12
CA GLY A 48 -11.05 -10.09 8.35
C GLY A 48 -11.91 -11.35 8.50
N LYS A 49 -11.29 -12.55 8.51
CA LYS A 49 -12.01 -13.80 8.83
C LYS A 49 -12.63 -13.75 10.22
N ALA A 50 -11.87 -13.38 11.26
CA ALA A 50 -12.39 -13.31 12.63
C ALA A 50 -13.57 -12.31 12.77
N TYR A 51 -13.51 -11.18 12.05
CA TYR A 51 -14.63 -10.23 11.98
C TYR A 51 -15.89 -10.84 11.35
N PHE A 52 -15.77 -11.48 10.18
CA PHE A 52 -16.94 -12.08 9.51
C PHE A 52 -17.45 -13.35 10.20
N ASP A 53 -16.60 -14.11 10.89
CA ASP A 53 -17.04 -15.21 11.76
C ASP A 53 -17.90 -14.66 12.93
N ALA A 54 -17.57 -13.47 13.48
CA ALA A 54 -18.42 -12.80 14.47
C ALA A 54 -19.73 -12.24 13.87
N VAL A 55 -19.71 -11.68 12.66
CA VAL A 55 -20.93 -11.27 11.93
C VAL A 55 -21.87 -12.46 11.69
N SER A 56 -21.32 -13.61 11.30
CA SER A 56 -22.07 -14.87 11.15
C SER A 56 -22.75 -15.27 12.46
N LYS A 57 -22.05 -15.14 13.60
CA LYS A 57 -22.59 -15.46 14.93
C LYS A 57 -23.75 -14.53 15.34
N VAL A 58 -23.73 -13.26 14.93
CA VAL A 58 -24.88 -12.35 15.11
C VAL A 58 -26.05 -12.78 14.20
N GLY A 59 -25.77 -13.23 12.98
CA GLY A 59 -26.78 -13.81 12.08
C GLY A 59 -27.48 -15.04 12.66
N GLU A 60 -26.73 -15.96 13.28
CA GLU A 60 -27.26 -17.10 14.02
C GLU A 60 -28.18 -16.69 15.19
N ASN A 61 -27.85 -15.61 15.91
CA ASN A 61 -28.69 -15.08 16.98
C ASN A 61 -29.98 -14.42 16.42
N ALA A 62 -29.94 -13.87 15.20
CA ALA A 62 -31.09 -13.26 14.54
C ALA A 62 -32.01 -14.29 13.84
N ILE A 63 -31.50 -15.43 13.36
CA ILE A 63 -32.31 -16.42 12.62
C ILE A 63 -33.40 -17.09 13.49
N VAL A 64 -33.19 -17.12 14.81
CA VAL A 64 -34.16 -17.62 15.81
C VAL A 64 -35.21 -16.59 16.22
N SER A 65 -35.01 -15.30 15.89
CA SER A 65 -36.02 -14.27 16.09
C SER A 65 -37.18 -14.51 15.11
N PRO A 66 -38.46 -14.45 15.54
CA PRO A 66 -39.59 -14.59 14.63
C PRO A 66 -39.65 -13.44 13.62
N VAL A 67 -39.29 -12.22 14.03
CA VAL A 67 -39.33 -11.02 13.18
C VAL A 67 -38.02 -10.85 12.37
N SER A 68 -36.87 -11.16 12.97
CA SER A 68 -35.55 -10.83 12.40
C SER A 68 -34.91 -11.95 11.56
N ARG A 69 -35.65 -13.02 11.26
CA ARG A 69 -35.10 -14.22 10.61
C ARG A 69 -34.41 -13.93 9.27
N GLU A 70 -35.04 -13.14 8.42
CA GLU A 70 -34.53 -12.82 7.07
C GLU A 70 -33.21 -12.03 7.17
N LEU A 71 -33.10 -11.10 8.13
CA LEU A 71 -31.87 -10.36 8.43
C LEU A 71 -30.75 -11.28 8.95
N GLY A 72 -31.10 -12.31 9.75
CA GLY A 72 -30.14 -13.33 10.19
C GLY A 72 -29.50 -14.09 9.03
N VAL A 73 -30.31 -14.47 8.04
CA VAL A 73 -29.83 -15.08 6.80
C VAL A 73 -28.92 -14.13 6.02
N VAL A 74 -29.29 -12.85 5.87
CA VAL A 74 -28.46 -11.84 5.20
C VAL A 74 -27.07 -11.70 5.85
N LEU A 75 -27.01 -11.60 7.18
CA LEU A 75 -25.74 -11.49 7.91
C LEU A 75 -24.82 -12.70 7.69
N MET A 76 -25.39 -13.91 7.64
CA MET A 76 -24.64 -15.15 7.34
C MET A 76 -24.20 -15.21 5.86
N GLU A 77 -25.06 -14.79 4.91
CA GLU A 77 -24.74 -14.72 3.48
C GLU A 77 -23.60 -13.71 3.18
N ILE A 78 -23.59 -12.56 3.88
CA ILE A 78 -22.54 -11.54 3.82
C ILE A 78 -21.22 -12.10 4.37
N ALA A 79 -21.26 -12.71 5.55
CA ALA A 79 -20.08 -13.31 6.18
C ALA A 79 -19.41 -14.36 5.27
N GLU A 80 -20.21 -15.24 4.65
CA GLU A 80 -19.68 -16.25 3.73
C GLU A 80 -19.15 -15.65 2.42
N ALA A 81 -19.79 -14.61 1.88
CA ALA A 81 -19.28 -13.94 0.68
C ALA A 81 -17.91 -13.31 0.90
N HIS A 82 -17.71 -12.60 2.03
CA HIS A 82 -16.40 -12.06 2.38
C HIS A 82 -15.38 -13.15 2.73
N ARG A 83 -15.80 -14.24 3.39
CA ARG A 83 -14.95 -15.41 3.64
C ARG A 83 -14.41 -16.01 2.33
N LYS A 84 -15.25 -16.15 1.30
CA LYS A 84 -14.85 -16.58 -0.04
C LYS A 84 -13.85 -15.62 -0.70
N VAL A 85 -14.10 -14.31 -0.65
CA VAL A 85 -13.17 -13.29 -1.18
C VAL A 85 -11.81 -13.33 -0.49
N HIS A 86 -11.79 -13.46 0.84
CA HIS A 86 -10.54 -13.57 1.62
C HIS A 86 -9.74 -14.84 1.28
N MET A 87 -10.39 -15.98 1.02
CA MET A 87 -9.71 -17.22 0.58
C MET A 87 -9.08 -17.10 -0.82
N GLU A 88 -9.77 -16.47 -1.78
CA GLU A 88 -9.22 -16.25 -3.13
C GLU A 88 -8.01 -15.28 -3.07
N LEU A 89 -8.05 -14.26 -2.22
CA LEU A 89 -6.91 -13.37 -1.97
C LEU A 89 -5.71 -14.13 -1.40
N GLU A 90 -5.93 -15.04 -0.46
CA GLU A 90 -4.89 -15.87 0.15
C GLU A 90 -4.17 -16.75 -0.89
N GLU A 91 -4.89 -17.37 -1.83
CA GLU A 91 -4.26 -18.15 -2.90
C GLU A 91 -3.53 -17.28 -3.94
N ASN A 92 -4.01 -16.05 -4.21
CA ASN A 92 -3.26 -15.10 -5.02
C ASN A 92 -1.92 -14.70 -4.36
N PHE A 93 -1.88 -14.55 -3.03
CA PHE A 93 -0.61 -14.29 -2.33
C PHE A 93 0.29 -15.52 -2.22
N LYS A 94 -0.26 -16.74 -2.17
CA LYS A 94 0.54 -17.97 -2.33
C LYS A 94 1.16 -18.09 -3.73
N ARG A 95 0.49 -17.61 -4.79
CA ARG A 95 1.07 -17.49 -6.14
C ARG A 95 2.19 -16.44 -6.17
N PHE A 96 1.94 -15.24 -5.66
CA PHE A 96 2.97 -14.19 -5.50
C PHE A 96 4.24 -14.71 -4.80
N HIS A 97 4.10 -15.46 -3.71
CA HIS A 97 5.25 -16.09 -3.03
C HIS A 97 6.03 -17.03 -3.97
N ARG A 98 5.35 -18.01 -4.58
CA ARG A 98 5.98 -19.04 -5.42
C ARG A 98 6.60 -18.46 -6.70
N GLU A 99 5.90 -17.53 -7.35
CA GLU A 99 6.16 -17.13 -8.73
C GLU A 99 6.97 -15.83 -8.82
N VAL A 100 6.88 -14.96 -7.81
CA VAL A 100 7.65 -13.70 -7.72
C VAL A 100 8.75 -13.80 -6.65
N ILE A 101 8.41 -14.07 -5.38
CA ILE A 101 9.37 -13.98 -4.27
C ILE A 101 10.49 -15.04 -4.36
N VAL A 102 10.12 -16.32 -4.46
CA VAL A 102 11.09 -17.43 -4.55
C VAL A 102 11.95 -17.31 -5.81
N GLU A 103 11.37 -16.93 -6.94
CA GLU A 103 12.08 -16.76 -8.20
C GLU A 103 13.02 -15.54 -8.20
N LEU A 104 12.65 -14.41 -7.59
CA LEU A 104 13.54 -13.26 -7.38
C LEU A 104 14.73 -13.63 -6.47
N GLU A 105 14.47 -14.35 -5.37
CA GLU A 105 15.50 -14.76 -4.41
C GLU A 105 16.52 -15.71 -5.05
N LYS A 106 16.05 -16.79 -5.67
CA LYS A 106 16.82 -17.75 -6.46
C LYS A 106 17.60 -17.09 -7.60
N LYS A 107 16.96 -16.19 -8.36
CA LYS A 107 17.62 -15.47 -9.45
C LYS A 107 18.75 -14.59 -8.91
N THR A 108 18.51 -13.80 -7.86
CA THR A 108 19.49 -12.87 -7.28
C THR A 108 20.71 -13.60 -6.71
N GLU A 109 20.54 -14.75 -6.05
CA GLU A 109 21.67 -15.52 -5.51
C GLU A 109 22.60 -16.06 -6.61
N MET A 110 22.02 -16.57 -7.70
CA MET A 110 22.77 -17.06 -8.85
C MET A 110 23.40 -15.90 -9.65
N ASP A 111 22.70 -14.78 -9.75
CA ASP A 111 23.14 -13.61 -10.52
C ASP A 111 24.42 -12.98 -9.97
N VAL A 112 24.54 -12.91 -8.64
CA VAL A 112 25.73 -12.40 -7.94
C VAL A 112 26.98 -13.21 -8.31
N LYS A 113 26.86 -14.53 -8.46
CA LYS A 113 27.95 -15.42 -8.89
C LYS A 113 28.27 -15.20 -10.37
N TYR A 114 27.23 -15.14 -11.21
CA TYR A 114 27.33 -14.95 -12.66
C TYR A 114 27.98 -13.60 -13.06
N MET A 115 27.53 -12.48 -12.48
CA MET A 115 28.04 -11.15 -12.84
C MET A 115 29.46 -10.92 -12.36
N ASN A 116 29.83 -11.43 -11.17
CA ASN A 116 31.22 -11.40 -10.70
C ASN A 116 32.16 -12.16 -11.65
N ALA A 117 31.74 -13.33 -12.15
CA ALA A 117 32.54 -14.11 -13.10
C ALA A 117 32.64 -13.41 -14.47
N THR A 118 31.51 -12.91 -14.98
CA THR A 118 31.42 -12.25 -16.30
C THR A 118 32.22 -10.94 -16.34
N PHE A 119 32.12 -10.11 -15.29
CA PHE A 119 32.89 -8.87 -15.19
C PHE A 119 34.40 -9.12 -15.09
N LYS A 120 34.83 -10.09 -14.25
CA LYS A 120 36.24 -10.47 -14.15
C LYS A 120 36.81 -11.00 -15.47
N ARG A 121 36.00 -11.75 -16.24
CA ARG A 121 36.38 -12.20 -17.59
C ARG A 121 36.54 -11.03 -18.56
N TYR A 122 35.60 -10.09 -18.58
CA TYR A 122 35.71 -8.87 -19.39
C TYR A 122 37.00 -8.10 -19.07
N GLN A 123 37.31 -7.87 -17.78
CA GLN A 123 38.52 -7.17 -17.37
C GLN A 123 39.82 -7.90 -17.76
N SER A 124 39.86 -9.24 -17.64
CA SER A 124 41.07 -10.01 -18.00
C SER A 124 41.30 -10.04 -19.52
N GLU A 125 40.25 -10.21 -20.32
CA GLU A 125 40.33 -10.16 -21.79
C GLU A 125 40.66 -8.75 -22.31
N HIS A 126 40.06 -7.71 -21.72
CA HIS A 126 40.37 -6.31 -22.03
C HIS A 126 41.86 -6.02 -21.79
N LYS A 127 42.39 -6.41 -20.63
CA LYS A 127 43.81 -6.23 -20.31
C LYS A 127 44.72 -7.05 -21.24
N LEU A 128 44.37 -8.30 -21.53
CA LEU A 128 45.16 -9.14 -22.43
C LEU A 128 45.28 -8.53 -23.84
N LYS A 129 44.18 -7.97 -24.38
CA LYS A 129 44.17 -7.23 -25.65
C LYS A 129 44.97 -5.93 -25.58
N GLN A 130 44.80 -5.14 -24.52
CA GLN A 130 45.55 -3.89 -24.31
C GLN A 130 47.08 -4.16 -24.25
N ASP A 131 47.51 -5.05 -23.36
CA ASP A 131 48.92 -5.44 -23.21
C ASP A 131 49.49 -5.98 -24.56
N SER A 132 48.69 -6.68 -25.36
CA SER A 132 49.08 -7.19 -26.68
C SER A 132 49.28 -6.10 -27.72
N LEU A 133 48.42 -5.08 -27.73
CA LEU A 133 48.53 -3.91 -28.59
C LEU A 133 49.75 -3.04 -28.19
N GLU A 134 49.90 -2.75 -26.91
CA GLU A 134 51.03 -1.96 -26.37
C GLU A 134 52.39 -2.62 -26.65
N ARG A 135 52.48 -3.96 -26.57
CA ARG A 135 53.69 -4.71 -26.96
C ARG A 135 54.05 -4.47 -28.43
N SER A 136 53.11 -4.64 -29.37
CA SER A 136 53.37 -4.38 -30.80
C SER A 136 53.74 -2.93 -31.09
N GLN A 137 53.06 -1.95 -30.48
CA GLN A 137 53.44 -0.53 -30.60
C GLN A 137 54.85 -0.25 -30.07
N THR A 138 55.23 -0.92 -28.98
CA THR A 138 56.56 -0.80 -28.36
C THR A 138 57.65 -1.42 -29.23
N ASP A 139 57.36 -2.55 -29.89
CA ASP A 139 58.31 -3.20 -30.79
C ASP A 139 58.47 -2.45 -32.13
N LEU A 140 57.41 -1.85 -32.66
CA LEU A 140 57.51 -0.88 -33.77
C LEU A 140 58.39 0.32 -33.37
N LYS A 141 58.21 0.90 -32.17
CA LYS A 141 59.06 1.97 -31.65
C LYS A 141 60.53 1.54 -31.50
N LYS A 142 60.80 0.27 -31.15
CA LYS A 142 62.17 -0.31 -31.15
C LYS A 142 62.72 -0.50 -32.57
N LEU A 143 61.90 -0.92 -33.54
CA LEU A 143 62.32 -1.09 -34.93
C LEU A 143 62.72 0.25 -35.56
N ARG A 144 61.87 1.27 -35.42
CA ARG A 144 62.14 2.64 -35.88
C ARG A 144 63.44 3.23 -35.32
N ARG A 145 63.76 2.93 -34.06
CA ARG A 145 65.05 3.32 -33.44
C ARG A 145 66.27 2.56 -34.01
N LYS A 146 66.08 1.40 -34.66
CA LYS A 146 67.13 0.58 -35.27
C LYS A 146 67.32 0.84 -36.78
N SER A 147 66.33 1.42 -37.46
CA SER A 147 66.39 1.80 -38.88
C SER A 147 66.94 3.21 -39.11
N GLN A 148 66.96 4.07 -38.09
CA GLN A 148 67.63 5.39 -38.10
C GLN A 148 69.06 5.29 -38.66
N GLY A 149 69.36 6.05 -39.71
CA GLY A 149 70.64 6.03 -40.40
C GLY A 149 70.91 4.81 -41.30
N LYS A 150 69.94 3.89 -41.47
CA LYS A 150 70.06 2.67 -42.28
C LYS A 150 68.80 2.43 -43.13
N HIS A 151 68.56 3.30 -44.12
CA HIS A 151 67.54 3.06 -45.13
C HIS A 151 67.88 1.80 -45.95
N SER A 152 67.12 0.74 -45.72
CA SER A 152 67.11 -0.49 -46.49
C SER A 152 65.67 -0.99 -46.54
N SER A 153 65.21 -1.39 -47.72
CA SER A 153 63.85 -1.93 -47.95
C SER A 153 63.48 -3.06 -46.95
N LYS A 154 64.46 -3.82 -46.45
CA LYS A 154 64.26 -4.84 -45.42
C LYS A 154 63.76 -4.31 -44.06
N TYR A 155 64.04 -3.04 -43.71
CA TYR A 155 63.45 -2.38 -42.53
C TYR A 155 62.05 -1.84 -42.83
N GLU A 156 61.82 -1.34 -44.04
CA GLU A 156 60.56 -0.76 -44.50
C GLU A 156 59.45 -1.81 -44.62
N ILE A 157 59.74 -2.97 -45.24
CA ILE A 157 58.84 -4.13 -45.28
C ILE A 157 58.45 -4.55 -43.86
N LYS A 158 59.42 -4.65 -42.95
CA LYS A 158 59.18 -4.98 -41.53
C LYS A 158 58.39 -3.91 -40.79
N GLU A 159 58.57 -2.64 -41.13
CA GLU A 159 57.78 -1.57 -40.54
C GLU A 159 56.31 -1.68 -40.94
N ASN A 160 56.03 -2.03 -42.20
CA ASN A 160 54.68 -2.32 -42.68
C ASN A 160 54.08 -3.57 -42.00
N GLU A 161 54.83 -4.68 -41.87
CA GLU A 161 54.40 -5.87 -41.09
C GLU A 161 53.91 -5.50 -39.67
N TYR A 162 54.65 -4.60 -38.98
CA TYR A 162 54.27 -4.12 -37.65
C TYR A 162 53.06 -3.16 -37.69
N LEU A 163 52.94 -2.31 -38.70
CA LEU A 163 51.81 -1.39 -38.85
C LEU A 163 50.49 -2.13 -39.12
N GLU A 164 50.50 -3.12 -40.01
CA GLU A 164 49.35 -4.01 -40.25
C GLU A 164 48.98 -4.79 -38.99
N THR A 165 49.97 -5.36 -38.28
CA THR A 165 49.76 -6.05 -37.00
C THR A 165 49.13 -5.15 -35.94
N ILE A 166 49.54 -3.88 -35.87
CA ILE A 166 48.97 -2.89 -34.95
C ILE A 166 47.54 -2.53 -35.36
N SER A 167 47.29 -2.30 -36.65
CA SER A 167 45.97 -1.99 -37.19
C SER A 167 44.96 -3.10 -36.89
N SER A 168 45.33 -4.37 -37.14
CA SER A 168 44.51 -5.53 -36.77
C SER A 168 44.20 -5.53 -35.27
N ARG A 169 45.22 -5.38 -34.41
CA ARG A 169 45.02 -5.38 -32.94
C ARG A 169 44.19 -4.18 -32.46
N GLN A 170 44.21 -3.04 -33.15
CA GLN A 170 43.34 -1.91 -32.87
C GLN A 170 41.89 -2.20 -33.22
N MET A 171 41.63 -2.81 -34.39
CA MET A 171 40.28 -3.26 -34.77
C MET A 171 39.76 -4.34 -33.82
N ASP A 172 40.58 -5.34 -33.48
CA ASP A 172 40.26 -6.40 -32.50
C ASP A 172 39.94 -5.86 -31.10
N MET A 173 40.52 -4.72 -30.73
CA MET A 173 40.27 -4.05 -29.45
C MET A 173 39.01 -3.18 -29.50
N GLN A 174 38.83 -2.38 -30.56
CA GLN A 174 37.62 -1.58 -30.76
C GLN A 174 36.37 -2.45 -30.85
N LYS A 175 36.44 -3.57 -31.60
CA LYS A 175 35.36 -4.55 -31.68
C LYS A 175 35.05 -5.15 -30.31
N PHE A 176 36.07 -5.61 -29.57
CA PHE A 176 35.88 -6.17 -28.23
C PHE A 176 35.23 -5.18 -27.25
N ILE A 177 35.63 -3.92 -27.29
CA ILE A 177 35.03 -2.85 -26.45
C ILE A 177 33.57 -2.61 -26.85
N ALA A 178 33.25 -2.57 -28.15
CA ALA A 178 31.89 -2.39 -28.65
C ALA A 178 30.98 -3.58 -28.30
N ASP A 179 31.40 -4.80 -28.60
CA ASP A 179 30.67 -6.04 -28.31
C ASP A 179 30.47 -6.21 -26.80
N GLY A 180 31.52 -5.97 -25.99
CA GLY A 180 31.46 -6.03 -24.53
C GLY A 180 30.54 -4.99 -23.89
N CYS A 181 30.51 -3.76 -24.44
CA CYS A 181 29.57 -2.73 -24.00
C CYS A 181 28.13 -3.09 -24.32
N ARG A 182 27.88 -3.56 -25.56
CA ARG A 182 26.57 -4.03 -26.00
C ARG A 182 26.06 -5.15 -25.10
N GLU A 183 26.90 -6.11 -24.77
CA GLU A 183 26.49 -7.26 -23.95
C GLU A 183 26.29 -6.89 -22.48
N ALA A 184 27.06 -5.95 -21.91
CA ALA A 184 26.82 -5.45 -20.55
C ALA A 184 25.47 -4.71 -20.44
N LEU A 185 25.13 -3.87 -21.41
CA LEU A 185 23.84 -3.17 -21.47
C LEU A 185 22.66 -4.13 -21.70
N LEU A 186 22.86 -5.20 -22.47
CA LEU A 186 21.85 -6.25 -22.63
C LEU A 186 21.70 -7.10 -21.37
N GLU A 187 22.78 -7.39 -20.64
CA GLU A 187 22.72 -8.00 -19.31
C GLU A 187 21.92 -7.14 -18.33
N GLU A 188 22.19 -5.83 -18.23
CA GLU A 188 21.40 -4.92 -17.42
C GLU A 188 19.91 -4.93 -17.83
N LYS A 189 19.62 -4.74 -19.12
CA LYS A 189 18.25 -4.75 -19.64
C LYS A 189 17.51 -6.06 -19.34
N ARG A 190 18.15 -7.22 -19.51
CA ARG A 190 17.56 -8.55 -19.22
C ARG A 190 17.06 -8.66 -17.78
N ARG A 191 17.72 -8.01 -16.82
CA ARG A 191 17.34 -8.02 -15.40
C ARG A 191 16.13 -7.15 -15.10
N PHE A 192 16.09 -5.93 -15.66
CA PHE A 192 14.90 -5.07 -15.55
C PHE A 192 13.68 -5.67 -16.26
N CYS A 193 13.87 -6.31 -17.43
CA CYS A 193 12.79 -7.03 -18.10
C CYS A 193 12.24 -8.20 -17.26
N PHE A 194 13.10 -9.01 -16.64
CA PHE A 194 12.67 -10.09 -15.73
C PHE A 194 11.90 -9.54 -14.52
N LEU A 195 12.35 -8.43 -13.92
CA LEU A 195 11.65 -7.81 -12.81
C LEU A 195 10.26 -7.29 -13.22
N ALA A 196 10.16 -6.65 -14.39
CA ALA A 196 8.90 -6.13 -14.93
C ALA A 196 7.91 -7.26 -15.27
N ASP A 197 8.37 -8.29 -15.98
CA ASP A 197 7.60 -9.49 -16.35
C ASP A 197 6.90 -10.12 -15.14
N LYS A 198 7.67 -10.38 -14.06
CA LYS A 198 7.13 -10.93 -12.80
C LYS A 198 6.06 -10.06 -12.15
N HIS A 199 6.15 -8.73 -12.27
CA HIS A 199 5.15 -7.81 -11.72
C HIS A 199 3.93 -7.64 -12.64
N CYS A 200 4.11 -7.73 -13.97
CA CYS A 200 2.99 -7.75 -14.93
C CYS A 200 2.14 -9.02 -14.73
N MET A 201 2.79 -10.17 -14.61
CA MET A 201 2.17 -11.46 -14.27
C MET A 201 1.37 -11.40 -12.97
N PHE A 202 1.93 -10.82 -11.90
CA PHE A 202 1.22 -10.65 -10.63
C PHE A 202 0.07 -9.64 -10.72
N SER A 203 0.23 -8.54 -11.46
CA SER A 203 -0.84 -7.54 -11.67
C SER A 203 -2.03 -8.14 -12.44
N TYR A 204 -1.77 -9.02 -13.40
CA TYR A 204 -2.81 -9.79 -14.10
C TYR A 204 -3.55 -10.73 -13.13
N GLN A 205 -2.84 -11.48 -12.29
CA GLN A 205 -3.45 -12.34 -11.26
C GLN A 205 -4.34 -11.53 -10.30
N LEU A 206 -3.85 -10.39 -9.82
CA LEU A 206 -4.58 -9.48 -8.93
C LEU A 206 -5.83 -8.87 -9.61
N THR A 207 -5.76 -8.59 -10.91
CA THR A 207 -6.92 -8.13 -11.71
C THR A 207 -8.02 -9.20 -11.73
N ASN A 208 -7.66 -10.45 -12.03
CA ASN A 208 -8.59 -11.59 -12.04
C ASN A 208 -9.20 -11.85 -10.65
N PHE A 209 -8.44 -11.62 -9.57
CA PHE A 209 -8.97 -11.63 -8.20
C PHE A 209 -10.04 -10.54 -7.99
N HIS A 210 -9.75 -9.30 -8.36
CA HIS A 210 -10.69 -8.19 -8.20
C HIS A 210 -11.98 -8.38 -9.02
N GLU A 211 -11.89 -9.00 -10.20
CA GLU A 211 -13.05 -9.35 -11.02
C GLU A 211 -13.94 -10.41 -10.33
N LYS A 212 -13.38 -11.53 -9.86
CA LYS A 212 -14.10 -12.55 -9.08
C LYS A 212 -14.72 -11.99 -7.80
N ALA A 213 -14.03 -11.06 -7.14
CA ALA A 213 -14.52 -10.40 -5.93
C ALA A 213 -15.70 -9.47 -6.23
N LYS A 214 -15.61 -8.68 -7.32
CA LYS A 214 -16.71 -7.86 -7.85
C LYS A 214 -17.91 -8.73 -8.19
N GLU A 215 -17.73 -9.81 -8.95
CA GLU A 215 -18.78 -10.77 -9.31
C GLU A 215 -19.48 -11.34 -8.07
N THR A 216 -18.70 -11.93 -7.14
CA THR A 216 -19.20 -12.58 -5.92
C THR A 216 -20.04 -11.65 -5.04
N LEU A 217 -19.73 -10.35 -5.01
CA LEU A 217 -20.48 -9.36 -4.24
C LEU A 217 -21.66 -8.77 -5.03
N SER A 218 -21.47 -8.44 -6.32
CA SER A 218 -22.48 -7.77 -7.15
C SER A 218 -23.73 -8.62 -7.37
N VAL A 219 -23.58 -9.95 -7.48
CA VAL A 219 -24.71 -10.88 -7.64
C VAL A 219 -25.59 -10.94 -6.38
N LYS A 220 -25.02 -10.73 -5.18
CA LYS A 220 -25.76 -10.85 -3.92
C LYS A 220 -26.29 -9.52 -3.38
N LEU A 221 -25.53 -8.44 -3.54
CA LEU A 221 -25.79 -7.15 -2.88
C LEU A 221 -27.22 -6.61 -3.06
N PRO A 222 -27.86 -6.66 -4.24
CA PRO A 222 -29.24 -6.19 -4.41
C PRO A 222 -30.23 -6.95 -3.52
N THR A 223 -30.11 -8.29 -3.47
CA THR A 223 -31.00 -9.15 -2.66
C THR A 223 -30.81 -8.92 -1.15
N TRP A 224 -29.61 -8.52 -0.71
CA TRP A 224 -29.38 -8.12 0.68
C TRP A 224 -30.03 -6.77 1.01
N GLN A 225 -29.95 -5.81 0.08
CA GLN A 225 -30.56 -4.49 0.23
C GLN A 225 -32.09 -4.60 0.25
N GLU A 226 -32.68 -5.42 -0.62
CA GLU A 226 -34.11 -5.73 -0.66
C GLU A 226 -34.59 -6.34 0.66
N LYS A 227 -33.95 -7.42 1.14
CA LYS A 227 -34.24 -8.09 2.42
C LYS A 227 -34.08 -7.16 3.65
N CYS A 228 -33.35 -6.04 3.52
CA CYS A 228 -33.14 -5.05 4.59
C CYS A 228 -33.97 -3.77 4.43
N SER A 229 -34.86 -3.68 3.43
CA SER A 229 -35.49 -2.41 3.03
C SER A 229 -36.64 -1.94 3.94
N ASP A 230 -37.41 -2.86 4.52
CA ASP A 230 -38.52 -2.56 5.42
C ASP A 230 -38.23 -2.99 6.86
N ILE A 231 -38.03 -2.01 7.73
CA ILE A 231 -37.74 -2.18 9.17
C ILE A 231 -39.03 -2.33 9.99
N THR A 232 -40.19 -2.02 9.40
CA THR A 232 -41.52 -2.08 10.05
C THR A 232 -42.27 -3.39 9.79
N LYS A 233 -41.84 -4.18 8.81
CA LYS A 233 -42.41 -5.49 8.47
C LYS A 233 -42.32 -6.47 9.64
N VAL A 234 -43.49 -6.87 10.16
CA VAL A 234 -43.66 -7.92 11.17
C VAL A 234 -44.45 -9.08 10.52
N PRO A 235 -44.05 -10.35 10.68
CA PRO A 235 -44.77 -11.47 10.07
C PRO A 235 -46.23 -11.56 10.55
N ASP A 236 -47.13 -11.99 9.65
CA ASP A 236 -48.58 -12.06 9.93
C ASP A 236 -48.92 -12.93 11.14
N THR A 237 -48.14 -13.98 11.39
CA THR A 237 -48.25 -14.84 12.58
C THR A 237 -47.95 -14.12 13.89
N VAL A 238 -47.11 -13.08 13.86
CA VAL A 238 -46.82 -12.23 15.02
C VAL A 238 -47.83 -11.09 15.13
N MET A 239 -48.24 -10.48 14.00
CA MET A 239 -49.33 -9.49 13.97
C MET A 239 -50.62 -10.05 14.57
N THR A 240 -51.06 -11.23 14.10
CA THR A 240 -52.30 -11.89 14.56
C THR A 240 -52.25 -12.28 16.04
N MET A 241 -51.08 -12.64 16.59
CA MET A 241 -50.91 -12.87 18.03
C MET A 241 -51.06 -11.57 18.86
N ILE A 242 -50.65 -10.41 18.32
CA ILE A 242 -50.79 -9.10 18.99
C ILE A 242 -52.23 -8.59 18.88
N GLU A 243 -52.86 -8.76 17.72
CA GLU A 243 -54.26 -8.38 17.47
C GLU A 243 -55.24 -9.21 18.33
N GLY A 244 -54.99 -10.51 18.49
CA GLY A 244 -55.76 -11.38 19.38
C GLY A 244 -55.68 -11.02 20.88
N LEU A 245 -54.70 -10.22 21.30
CA LEU A 245 -54.62 -9.63 22.64
C LEU A 245 -55.31 -8.26 22.74
N SER A 246 -55.67 -7.66 21.59
CA SER A 246 -56.25 -6.32 21.49
C SER A 246 -57.79 -6.33 21.46
N THR A 247 -58.41 -7.51 21.52
CA THR A 247 -59.87 -7.65 21.57
C THR A 247 -60.43 -7.16 22.91
N THR A 248 -60.92 -5.91 22.94
CA THR A 248 -61.86 -5.48 23.98
C THR A 248 -63.12 -6.35 23.89
N PRO A 249 -63.69 -6.84 25.02
CA PRO A 249 -64.87 -7.68 24.98
C PRO A 249 -66.07 -6.90 24.42
N GLU A 250 -66.68 -7.43 23.36
CA GLU A 250 -67.91 -6.86 22.78
C GLU A 250 -69.03 -6.81 23.83
N GLN A 251 -69.87 -5.79 23.73
CA GLN A 251 -71.03 -5.64 24.61
C GLN A 251 -72.05 -6.75 24.29
N SER A 252 -72.36 -7.59 25.29
CA SER A 252 -73.31 -8.69 25.15
C SER A 252 -74.66 -8.22 24.59
N PRO A 253 -75.29 -8.95 23.65
CA PRO A 253 -76.55 -8.52 23.04
C PRO A 253 -77.68 -8.28 24.05
N LEU A 254 -78.46 -7.23 23.82
CA LEU A 254 -79.65 -6.90 24.58
C LEU A 254 -80.73 -7.99 24.36
N VAL A 255 -80.92 -8.87 25.36
CA VAL A 255 -82.03 -9.84 25.32
C VAL A 255 -83.34 -9.13 25.68
N GLU A 256 -84.30 -9.15 24.76
CA GLU A 256 -85.61 -8.51 24.94
C GLU A 256 -86.41 -9.15 26.08
N ARG A 257 -86.96 -8.30 26.97
CA ARG A 257 -87.86 -8.75 28.03
C ARG A 257 -89.28 -8.98 27.52
N TYR A 258 -89.66 -10.24 27.33
CA TYR A 258 -91.08 -10.61 27.30
C TYR A 258 -91.58 -10.98 28.70
N ASN A 259 -92.46 -10.14 29.26
CA ASN A 259 -93.16 -10.43 30.50
C ASN A 259 -94.18 -11.57 30.31
N ARG A 260 -94.17 -12.56 31.20
CA ARG A 260 -95.37 -13.34 31.50
C ARG A 260 -95.44 -13.63 33.00
N ASN A 261 -96.53 -13.21 33.61
CA ASN A 261 -96.68 -13.21 35.06
C ASN A 261 -96.89 -14.64 35.59
N ASN A 262 -96.11 -15.02 36.59
CA ASN A 262 -96.62 -15.75 37.75
C ASN A 262 -95.79 -15.40 38.99
N VAL A 263 -96.38 -15.41 40.18
CA VAL A 263 -95.74 -14.97 41.43
C VAL A 263 -95.46 -16.14 42.37
N GLU A 264 -94.19 -16.35 42.72
CA GLU A 264 -93.80 -17.19 43.86
C GLU A 264 -92.45 -16.70 44.46
N SER A 265 -92.13 -17.13 45.67
CA SER A 265 -91.29 -16.36 46.60
C SER A 265 -89.76 -16.50 46.41
N MET A 266 -89.04 -15.46 46.83
CA MET A 266 -87.57 -15.39 46.93
C MET A 266 -86.99 -16.46 47.89
N VAL A 267 -85.90 -17.14 47.47
CA VAL A 267 -84.64 -17.34 48.23
C VAL A 267 -83.52 -17.73 47.22
N PRO A 268 -82.33 -17.07 47.21
CA PRO A 268 -81.14 -17.57 46.51
C PRO A 268 -80.34 -18.57 47.39
N PRO A 269 -79.68 -19.59 46.80
CA PRO A 269 -78.89 -20.58 47.56
C PRO A 269 -77.58 -20.00 48.14
N PRO A 270 -77.06 -20.57 49.24
CA PRO A 270 -75.86 -20.07 49.92
C PRO A 270 -74.56 -20.38 49.17
N ALA A 271 -73.56 -19.49 49.31
CA ALA A 271 -72.26 -19.63 48.67
C ALA A 271 -71.32 -20.62 49.41
N PRO A 272 -70.50 -21.43 48.69
CA PRO A 272 -69.55 -22.36 49.30
C PRO A 272 -68.30 -21.63 49.88
N PRO A 273 -67.80 -22.03 51.05
CA PRO A 273 -66.71 -21.32 51.74
C PRO A 273 -65.31 -21.82 51.34
N ILE A 274 -64.71 -21.24 50.30
CA ILE A 274 -63.28 -21.44 49.97
C ILE A 274 -62.57 -20.08 49.88
N LYS A 275 -61.37 -19.99 50.46
CA LYS A 275 -60.58 -18.75 50.58
C LYS A 275 -59.97 -18.35 49.24
N ALA A 276 -59.96 -17.05 48.95
CA ALA A 276 -59.25 -16.50 47.81
C ALA A 276 -57.73 -16.69 47.95
N HIS A 277 -57.08 -17.22 46.91
CA HIS A 277 -55.62 -17.21 46.80
C HIS A 277 -55.16 -15.90 46.16
N ILE A 278 -54.17 -15.26 46.77
CA ILE A 278 -53.57 -14.00 46.30
C ILE A 278 -52.25 -14.32 45.57
N SER A 279 -52.02 -13.72 44.41
CA SER A 279 -50.82 -13.95 43.58
C SER A 279 -49.54 -13.38 44.21
N PRO A 280 -48.38 -14.07 44.12
CA PRO A 280 -47.17 -13.77 44.90
C PRO A 280 -46.30 -12.62 44.32
N LEU A 281 -46.90 -11.53 43.84
CA LEU A 281 -46.17 -10.39 43.22
C LEU A 281 -46.14 -9.10 44.06
N ALA A 282 -46.84 -9.03 45.20
CA ALA A 282 -47.11 -7.77 45.90
C ALA A 282 -45.96 -7.22 46.78
N ASN A 283 -44.88 -7.96 47.01
CA ASN A 283 -43.91 -7.68 48.08
C ASN A 283 -42.52 -7.19 47.60
N MET A 284 -42.38 -6.69 46.37
CA MET A 284 -41.05 -6.30 45.82
C MET A 284 -40.66 -4.82 46.03
N PHE A 285 -41.48 -4.03 46.74
CA PHE A 285 -41.28 -2.58 46.91
C PHE A 285 -41.27 -2.12 48.39
N ASN A 286 -40.21 -2.48 49.13
CA ASN A 286 -39.57 -1.59 50.12
C ASN A 286 -38.23 -2.17 50.65
N PRO A 287 -37.20 -1.34 50.99
CA PRO A 287 -35.85 -1.81 51.36
C PRO A 287 -35.43 -1.58 52.83
N GLU A 288 -34.23 -2.07 53.19
CA GLU A 288 -33.39 -1.78 54.39
C GLU A 288 -33.88 -2.31 55.77
N PRO A 289 -33.00 -2.50 56.80
CA PRO A 289 -31.53 -2.39 56.86
C PRO A 289 -30.78 -3.66 57.42
N ARG A 290 -29.46 -3.52 57.70
CA ARG A 290 -28.42 -4.58 57.87
C ARG A 290 -28.24 -5.23 59.28
N SER A 291 -28.00 -6.56 59.31
CA SER A 291 -26.93 -7.29 60.08
C SER A 291 -26.96 -7.28 61.64
N PRO A 292 -26.03 -7.95 62.41
CA PRO A 292 -24.90 -8.85 62.06
C PRO A 292 -24.68 -10.14 62.95
N LEU A 293 -23.73 -11.02 62.53
CA LEU A 293 -22.96 -12.06 63.34
C LEU A 293 -23.77 -13.27 63.93
N THR A 294 -23.21 -14.43 64.37
CA THR A 294 -21.84 -14.98 64.67
C THR A 294 -21.69 -16.50 64.33
N SER A 295 -20.46 -17.00 64.05
CA SER A 295 -19.84 -18.35 64.33
C SER A 295 -20.62 -19.69 64.14
N SER A 296 -20.04 -20.89 63.88
CA SER A 296 -18.68 -21.48 64.04
C SER A 296 -18.44 -22.60 62.98
N SER A 297 -17.23 -22.81 62.42
CA SER A 297 -16.17 -23.81 62.77
C SER A 297 -16.53 -25.30 62.45
N ASP A 298 -15.65 -26.23 62.01
CA ASP A 298 -14.16 -26.30 61.96
C ASP A 298 -13.56 -27.15 60.80
N HIS A 299 -12.28 -26.85 60.50
CA HIS A 299 -11.16 -27.66 59.93
C HIS A 299 -11.36 -28.91 59.01
N ASN A 300 -10.64 -28.93 57.86
CA ASN A 300 -9.37 -29.66 57.74
C ASN A 300 -8.47 -29.24 56.54
N SER A 301 -7.19 -29.65 56.56
CA SER A 301 -6.10 -29.29 55.60
C SER A 301 -6.03 -30.22 54.35
N ASP A 302 -5.12 -30.12 53.36
CA ASP A 302 -3.83 -29.39 53.23
C ASP A 302 -3.36 -29.15 51.76
N GLN A 303 -2.38 -28.23 51.58
CA GLN A 303 -1.38 -28.02 50.50
C GLN A 303 -1.60 -28.44 49.02
N GLY A 304 -1.33 -27.51 48.09
CA GLY A 304 -0.81 -27.86 46.74
C GLY A 304 -0.77 -26.79 45.62
N SER A 305 0.44 -26.44 45.15
CA SER A 305 0.80 -26.01 43.77
C SER A 305 0.45 -24.60 43.19
N LEU A 306 1.48 -23.73 43.20
CA LEU A 306 1.98 -22.90 42.08
C LEU A 306 1.05 -21.99 41.23
N GLY A 307 1.15 -20.68 41.47
CA GLY A 307 1.77 -19.76 40.49
C GLY A 307 0.88 -18.98 39.50
N GLU A 308 0.27 -17.87 39.93
CA GLU A 308 -0.17 -16.80 39.01
C GLU A 308 0.94 -15.78 38.75
N GLY A 309 1.26 -15.54 37.48
CA GLY A 309 2.22 -14.51 37.04
C GLY A 309 1.63 -13.68 35.89
N SER A 310 1.02 -12.54 36.22
CA SER A 310 0.37 -11.69 35.21
C SER A 310 1.40 -11.01 34.29
N LEU A 311 1.36 -11.37 33.00
CA LEU A 311 2.18 -10.76 31.96
C LEU A 311 1.45 -9.56 31.33
N SER A 312 1.90 -8.35 31.65
CA SER A 312 1.58 -7.14 30.86
C SER A 312 2.80 -6.72 30.05
N ARG A 313 2.61 -6.54 28.74
CA ARG A 313 3.69 -6.63 27.73
C ARG A 313 4.03 -5.27 27.13
N SER A 314 5.32 -4.96 27.03
CA SER A 314 5.83 -3.67 26.56
C SER A 314 5.38 -3.31 25.14
N THR A 315 4.94 -2.06 24.94
CA THR A 315 4.73 -1.45 23.63
C THR A 315 6.06 -0.90 23.09
N SER A 316 6.47 -1.32 21.90
CA SER A 316 7.66 -0.80 21.20
C SER A 316 7.25 0.04 19.99
N GLN A 317 7.97 1.14 19.76
CA GLN A 317 7.66 2.13 18.73
C GLN A 317 8.09 1.71 17.31
N SER A 318 7.32 2.13 16.30
CA SER A 318 7.86 2.42 14.97
C SER A 318 6.94 3.38 14.22
N SER A 319 7.40 4.60 13.93
CA SER A 319 6.72 5.53 13.03
C SER A 319 7.68 6.48 12.32
N GLY A 320 7.93 6.16 11.05
CA GLY A 320 8.55 6.96 10.01
C GLY A 320 8.23 6.25 8.69
N LEU A 321 7.92 6.93 7.57
CA LEU A 321 8.25 8.30 7.22
C LEU A 321 7.02 9.01 6.61
N ASN A 322 6.48 10.04 7.27
CA ASN A 322 5.39 10.88 6.73
C ASN A 322 5.73 12.37 6.83
N MET A 323 6.92 12.76 6.34
CA MET A 323 7.35 14.16 6.31
C MET A 323 6.70 14.90 5.15
N GLY A 324 5.65 15.69 5.40
CA GLY A 324 5.08 16.57 4.37
C GLY A 324 3.73 17.22 4.70
N ARG A 325 2.87 16.59 5.51
CA ARG A 325 1.58 17.17 5.93
C ARG A 325 1.41 17.06 7.45
N LYS A 326 1.53 18.21 8.16
CA LYS A 326 0.98 18.32 9.52
C LYS A 326 -0.54 18.06 9.40
N HIS A 327 -1.08 17.13 10.17
CA HIS A 327 -2.53 16.97 10.26
C HIS A 327 -3.11 18.26 10.86
N ARG A 328 -4.13 18.84 10.23
CA ARG A 328 -4.79 20.06 10.73
C ARG A 328 -6.23 19.75 11.13
N VAL A 329 -6.70 20.44 12.15
CA VAL A 329 -8.10 20.44 12.58
C VAL A 329 -8.62 21.87 12.59
N ARG A 330 -9.92 22.01 12.32
CA ARG A 330 -10.67 23.26 12.47
C ARG A 330 -11.50 23.17 13.75
N THR A 331 -11.46 24.21 14.57
CA THR A 331 -12.29 24.32 15.76
C THR A 331 -13.75 24.58 15.38
N ILE A 332 -14.68 24.00 16.14
CA ILE A 332 -16.14 24.12 15.94
C ILE A 332 -16.88 24.69 17.17
N PHE A 333 -16.12 24.99 18.22
CA PHE A 333 -16.52 25.65 19.45
C PHE A 333 -15.28 26.36 20.04
N PRO A 334 -15.41 27.53 20.67
CA PRO A 334 -14.29 28.21 21.33
C PRO A 334 -13.88 27.50 22.62
N HIS A 335 -12.61 27.65 23.02
CA HIS A 335 -12.06 27.10 24.26
C HIS A 335 -11.08 28.10 24.91
N THR A 336 -11.15 28.24 26.23
CA THR A 336 -10.33 29.20 26.99
C THR A 336 -9.58 28.49 28.11
N ALA A 337 -8.25 28.44 27.99
CA ALA A 337 -7.34 27.81 28.96
C ALA A 337 -7.28 28.51 30.33
N GLY A 338 -7.80 29.73 30.43
CA GLY A 338 -7.60 30.60 31.60
C GLY A 338 -6.11 30.83 31.86
N ASN A 339 -5.68 30.63 33.10
CA ASN A 339 -4.27 30.76 33.50
C ASN A 339 -3.47 29.44 33.37
N ASN A 340 -3.99 28.38 32.72
CA ASN A 340 -3.30 27.09 32.64
C ASN A 340 -2.35 27.03 31.42
N PRO A 341 -1.01 27.03 31.61
CA PRO A 341 -0.04 27.06 30.52
C PRO A 341 0.08 25.74 29.75
N THR A 342 -0.61 24.67 30.15
CA THR A 342 -0.63 23.40 29.41
C THR A 342 -1.80 23.29 28.43
N LEU A 343 -2.81 24.15 28.52
CA LEU A 343 -4.00 24.13 27.68
C LEU A 343 -3.93 25.19 26.57
N LEU A 344 -4.52 24.91 25.42
CA LEU A 344 -4.55 25.82 24.27
C LEU A 344 -5.87 26.61 24.25
N SER A 345 -5.80 27.94 24.23
CA SER A 345 -6.96 28.81 23.97
C SER A 345 -7.14 29.03 22.46
N PHE A 346 -8.39 29.02 21.99
CA PHE A 346 -8.77 29.27 20.60
C PHE A 346 -10.23 29.69 20.48
N ASP A 347 -10.57 30.32 19.37
CA ASP A 347 -11.91 30.75 19.01
C ASP A 347 -12.58 29.71 18.09
N ASP A 348 -13.83 29.94 17.68
CA ASP A 348 -14.48 29.12 16.64
C ASP A 348 -13.84 29.37 15.25
N GLY A 349 -13.78 28.33 14.42
CA GLY A 349 -13.22 28.39 13.06
C GLY A 349 -11.70 28.44 12.93
N ASP A 350 -10.97 28.55 14.04
CA ASP A 350 -9.50 28.51 14.11
C ASP A 350 -8.92 27.21 13.53
N ILE A 351 -7.70 27.29 12.98
CA ILE A 351 -6.95 26.13 12.49
C ILE A 351 -5.82 25.79 13.46
N ILE A 352 -5.78 24.54 13.91
CA ILE A 352 -4.74 23.99 14.79
C ILE A 352 -4.01 22.88 14.03
N ALA A 353 -2.68 22.95 13.99
CA ALA A 353 -1.83 21.89 13.47
C ALA A 353 -1.49 20.90 14.59
N LEU A 354 -1.85 19.62 14.42
CA LEU A 354 -1.57 18.57 15.39
C LEU A 354 -0.06 18.29 15.47
N LEU A 355 0.44 18.26 16.70
CA LEU A 355 1.80 17.84 17.04
C LEU A 355 1.83 16.40 17.56
N ILE A 356 0.72 15.95 18.15
CA ILE A 356 0.43 14.54 18.46
C ILE A 356 -0.82 14.17 17.67
N GLN A 357 -0.73 13.13 16.84
CA GLN A 357 -1.82 12.70 15.95
C GLN A 357 -2.82 11.74 16.64
N GLU A 358 -2.38 11.04 17.68
CA GLU A 358 -3.22 10.14 18.47
C GLU A 358 -3.99 10.93 19.54
N GLU A 359 -5.31 10.72 19.60
CA GLU A 359 -6.16 11.23 20.67
C GLU A 359 -5.93 10.42 21.94
N LYS A 360 -5.78 11.11 23.08
CA LYS A 360 -5.64 10.47 24.39
C LYS A 360 -6.68 11.01 25.35
N ASP A 361 -7.52 10.11 25.88
CA ASP A 361 -8.51 10.39 26.94
C ASP A 361 -9.45 11.59 26.64
N GLY A 362 -9.76 11.83 25.35
CA GLY A 362 -10.56 12.97 24.87
C GLY A 362 -9.76 14.23 24.49
N TRP A 363 -8.42 14.18 24.52
CA TRP A 363 -7.53 15.33 24.30
C TRP A 363 -6.55 15.14 23.13
N LEU A 364 -6.25 16.24 22.46
CA LEU A 364 -5.25 16.40 21.41
C LEU A 364 -4.21 17.45 21.80
N TYR A 365 -3.00 17.37 21.23
CA TYR A 365 -1.94 18.36 21.44
C TYR A 365 -1.49 18.97 20.11
N GLY A 366 -1.48 20.30 20.03
CA GLY A 366 -1.25 21.00 18.76
C GLY A 366 -0.76 22.43 18.91
N GLU A 367 -0.63 23.08 17.77
CA GLU A 367 -0.07 24.42 17.53
C GLU A 367 -1.11 25.27 16.79
N LEU A 368 -1.61 26.32 17.44
CA LEU A 368 -2.62 27.22 16.86
C LEU A 368 -1.98 28.09 15.77
N GLU A 369 -2.44 27.96 14.53
CA GLU A 369 -1.75 28.53 13.36
C GLU A 369 -1.62 30.07 13.44
N LYS A 370 -2.64 30.76 14.01
CA LYS A 370 -2.68 32.23 14.14
C LYS A 370 -1.78 32.84 15.23
N THR A 371 -1.43 32.12 16.30
CA THR A 371 -0.62 32.64 17.42
C THR A 371 0.67 31.85 17.68
N GLN A 372 0.85 30.70 17.04
CA GLN A 372 1.92 29.72 17.30
C GLN A 372 1.97 29.22 18.76
N GLN A 373 0.91 29.44 19.54
CA GLN A 373 0.77 28.88 20.88
C GLN A 373 0.51 27.37 20.81
N ARG A 374 1.01 26.63 21.80
CA ARG A 374 0.91 25.17 21.88
C ARG A 374 0.29 24.74 23.20
N GLY A 375 -0.58 23.75 23.16
CA GLY A 375 -1.27 23.25 24.34
C GLY A 375 -2.19 22.07 24.03
N TRP A 376 -2.73 21.48 25.09
CA TRP A 376 -3.76 20.46 25.02
C TRP A 376 -5.14 21.10 24.81
N PHE A 377 -5.99 20.42 24.03
CA PHE A 377 -7.37 20.82 23.80
C PHE A 377 -8.29 19.59 23.61
N PRO A 378 -9.60 19.69 23.87
CA PRO A 378 -10.49 18.55 23.74
C PRO A 378 -10.77 18.24 22.26
N SER A 379 -10.72 16.96 21.89
CA SER A 379 -10.98 16.48 20.51
C SER A 379 -12.35 16.90 19.99
N SER A 380 -13.36 16.84 20.84
CA SER A 380 -14.76 17.17 20.55
C SER A 380 -15.03 18.63 20.18
N TYR A 381 -14.07 19.54 20.42
CA TYR A 381 -14.14 20.95 20.02
C TYR A 381 -13.62 21.17 18.59
N CYS A 382 -13.23 20.10 17.88
CA CYS A 382 -12.57 20.15 16.58
C CYS A 382 -13.17 19.17 15.56
N ARG A 383 -12.91 19.43 14.27
CA ARG A 383 -13.14 18.50 13.15
C ARG A 383 -11.92 18.47 12.22
N PRO A 384 -11.66 17.39 11.48
CA PRO A 384 -10.56 17.34 10.50
C PRO A 384 -10.64 18.49 9.50
N TYR A 385 -9.56 19.24 9.31
CA TYR A 385 -9.49 20.31 8.32
C TYR A 385 -8.85 19.81 7.04
N SER A 386 -9.60 19.91 5.93
CA SER A 386 -9.08 19.78 4.57
C SER A 386 -9.08 21.15 3.92
N GLU A 387 -7.94 21.56 3.36
CA GLU A 387 -7.85 22.78 2.56
C GLU A 387 -8.72 22.62 1.30
N PRO A 388 -9.61 23.58 0.99
CA PRO A 388 -10.29 23.61 -0.30
C PRO A 388 -9.25 23.90 -1.39
N ALA A 389 -9.15 23.01 -2.38
CA ALA A 389 -8.32 23.25 -3.54
C ALA A 389 -8.83 24.48 -4.31
N ILE A 390 -7.94 25.43 -4.61
CA ILE A 390 -8.31 26.62 -5.38
C ILE A 390 -8.58 26.18 -6.83
N SER A 391 -9.86 26.19 -7.20
CA SER A 391 -10.34 26.02 -8.57
C SER A 391 -11.54 26.94 -8.76
N ASN A 392 -11.57 27.66 -9.87
CA ASN A 392 -12.57 28.70 -10.13
C ASN A 392 -13.94 28.08 -10.49
N SER A 393 -15.02 28.76 -10.08
CA SER A 393 -16.34 28.88 -10.76
C SER A 393 -16.83 27.77 -11.72
N ASP A 394 -18.06 27.25 -11.62
CA ASP A 394 -19.15 27.55 -10.67
C ASP A 394 -20.28 26.49 -10.72
N LEU A 395 -21.19 26.55 -9.73
CA LEU A 395 -22.55 25.95 -9.66
C LEU A 395 -22.82 24.53 -10.24
N GLY A 396 -23.26 23.61 -9.36
CA GLY A 396 -23.95 22.37 -9.75
C GLY A 396 -24.19 21.40 -8.60
N THR A 397 -25.33 21.50 -7.90
CA THR A 397 -25.67 20.61 -6.77
C THR A 397 -26.27 19.26 -7.22
N PRO A 398 -25.93 18.13 -6.56
CA PRO A 398 -26.47 16.82 -6.92
C PRO A 398 -27.89 16.64 -6.38
N VAL A 399 -28.90 16.85 -7.23
CA VAL A 399 -30.29 16.47 -6.94
C VAL A 399 -30.43 14.95 -7.10
N ARG A 400 -31.03 14.30 -6.09
CA ARG A 400 -31.42 12.88 -6.19
C ARG A 400 -32.48 12.71 -7.27
N SER A 401 -32.27 11.82 -8.23
CA SER A 401 -33.37 11.23 -9.00
C SER A 401 -33.05 9.83 -9.47
N LEU A 402 -34.13 9.06 -9.50
CA LEU A 402 -34.31 7.68 -9.90
C LEU A 402 -33.70 7.42 -11.28
N SER A 403 -33.06 6.26 -11.44
CA SER A 403 -32.71 5.68 -12.75
C SER A 403 -33.66 4.52 -13.05
N GLU A 404 -34.55 4.71 -14.02
CA GLU A 404 -35.39 3.62 -14.54
C GLU A 404 -34.57 2.62 -15.38
N VAL A 405 -35.21 1.49 -15.71
CA VAL A 405 -34.66 0.43 -16.57
C VAL A 405 -34.40 0.95 -17.99
N SER A 406 -33.33 0.48 -18.63
CA SER A 406 -33.16 0.52 -20.07
C SER A 406 -32.38 -0.72 -20.54
N LEU A 407 -33.11 -1.65 -21.15
CA LEU A 407 -32.57 -2.80 -21.89
C LEU A 407 -32.35 -2.43 -23.36
N PRO A 408 -31.35 -3.02 -24.02
CA PRO A 408 -31.39 -3.27 -25.46
C PRO A 408 -31.27 -4.78 -25.77
N GLU A 409 -32.14 -5.29 -26.65
CA GLU A 409 -32.01 -6.60 -27.31
C GLU A 409 -32.36 -6.46 -28.80
N GLN A 410 -31.80 -7.36 -29.62
CA GLN A 410 -31.98 -7.55 -31.07
C GLN A 410 -31.52 -6.36 -31.96
N GLU A 411 -30.53 -6.50 -32.85
CA GLU A 411 -30.24 -7.49 -33.93
C GLU A 411 -31.06 -7.26 -35.22
N GLU A 412 -30.38 -6.84 -36.29
CA GLU A 412 -30.32 -7.53 -37.61
C GLU A 412 -29.26 -6.85 -38.55
N GLU A 413 -28.97 -7.50 -39.68
CA GLU A 413 -27.82 -7.39 -40.62
C GLU A 413 -27.89 -6.21 -41.65
N GLU A 414 -26.88 -5.76 -42.43
CA GLU A 414 -25.39 -5.80 -42.36
C GLU A 414 -24.77 -4.36 -42.60
N GLU A 415 -23.90 -3.91 -43.55
CA GLU A 415 -23.17 -4.42 -44.75
C GLU A 415 -21.81 -3.67 -44.96
N GLU A 416 -20.67 -4.34 -44.68
CA GLU A 416 -19.24 -4.13 -45.09
C GLU A 416 -18.57 -2.69 -45.26
N PRO A 417 -17.26 -2.48 -45.61
CA PRO A 417 -16.40 -1.58 -44.80
C PRO A 417 -15.51 -0.53 -45.50
N VAL A 418 -15.06 0.51 -44.78
CA VAL A 418 -13.93 1.39 -45.21
C VAL A 418 -12.94 1.77 -44.08
N LEU A 419 -11.82 1.06 -44.08
CA LEU A 419 -10.42 1.46 -43.78
C LEU A 419 -10.09 2.71 -42.92
N LEU A 420 -9.26 2.49 -41.89
CA LEU A 420 -8.39 3.51 -41.27
C LEU A 420 -7.01 3.56 -41.97
N PRO A 421 -6.33 4.72 -42.02
CA PRO A 421 -4.96 4.83 -42.58
C PRO A 421 -3.88 4.30 -41.62
N PRO A 422 -2.78 3.72 -42.13
CA PRO A 422 -1.64 3.25 -41.34
C PRO A 422 -0.67 4.39 -40.94
N PRO A 423 0.20 4.18 -39.94
CA PRO A 423 1.23 5.14 -39.54
C PRO A 423 2.51 5.04 -40.40
N ASP A 424 3.05 6.18 -40.83
CA ASP A 424 4.28 6.25 -41.63
C ASP A 424 5.55 5.93 -40.80
N TYR A 425 6.45 5.17 -41.42
CA TYR A 425 7.79 4.85 -40.92
C TYR A 425 8.76 4.64 -42.10
N SER A 426 10.04 4.99 -41.91
CA SER A 426 11.20 4.72 -42.80
C SER A 426 11.48 5.74 -43.92
N ASP A 427 12.31 6.72 -43.59
CA ASP A 427 13.75 6.80 -43.94
C ASP A 427 14.30 6.32 -45.31
N ASP A 428 15.27 7.11 -45.80
CA ASP A 428 16.31 6.92 -46.85
C ASP A 428 15.94 6.53 -48.30
N GLY A 429 16.75 6.95 -49.31
CA GLY A 429 16.41 6.61 -50.71
C GLY A 429 17.16 7.14 -51.96
N ALA A 430 18.24 7.93 -51.90
CA ALA A 430 19.21 8.10 -53.02
C ALA A 430 18.69 8.79 -54.35
N VAL A 431 19.46 9.20 -55.40
CA VAL A 431 20.90 9.53 -55.61
C VAL A 431 21.12 10.30 -56.96
N ILE A 432 21.74 11.51 -56.94
CA ILE A 432 22.74 12.11 -57.91
C ILE A 432 22.20 12.35 -59.39
N PRO A 433 22.70 13.24 -60.31
CA PRO A 433 24.04 13.85 -60.44
C PRO A 433 24.19 15.36 -60.79
N SER A 434 25.40 15.88 -60.47
CA SER A 434 26.23 16.88 -61.21
C SER A 434 25.68 18.32 -61.46
N THR A 435 26.45 19.40 -61.59
CA THR A 435 27.87 19.82 -61.36
C THR A 435 27.84 21.38 -61.37
N LEU A 436 28.73 22.22 -60.83
CA LEU A 436 30.20 22.27 -60.74
C LEU A 436 30.61 23.34 -59.69
N SER A 437 31.88 23.38 -59.26
CA SER A 437 32.45 24.36 -58.30
C SER A 437 33.09 25.58 -59.01
N PRO A 438 33.88 26.47 -58.36
CA PRO A 438 33.90 26.97 -56.96
C PRO A 438 33.92 28.53 -56.91
N HIS A 439 34.03 29.14 -55.71
CA HIS A 439 34.88 30.34 -55.51
C HIS A 439 35.29 30.54 -54.03
N ASN A 440 36.48 31.13 -53.82
CA ASN A 440 37.03 31.44 -52.49
C ASN A 440 36.70 32.86 -52.04
N MET A 441 36.66 33.12 -50.73
CA MET A 441 37.43 34.23 -50.14
C MET A 441 37.77 34.00 -48.65
N VAL A 442 38.62 34.87 -48.09
CA VAL A 442 39.51 34.56 -46.94
C VAL A 442 39.26 35.45 -45.72
N SER A 443 39.63 34.92 -44.56
CA SER A 443 39.53 35.45 -43.19
C SER A 443 40.13 36.84 -42.91
N LEU A 444 39.58 37.50 -41.88
CA LEU A 444 40.27 38.37 -40.90
C LEU A 444 39.55 38.18 -39.53
N VAL A 445 40.11 38.19 -38.31
CA VAL A 445 41.40 38.66 -37.73
C VAL A 445 41.41 40.20 -37.52
N ASN A 446 41.69 40.79 -36.35
CA ASN A 446 42.08 40.29 -35.01
C ASN A 446 41.48 41.17 -33.87
N GLY A 447 41.52 40.74 -32.61
CA GLY A 447 41.17 41.61 -31.46
C GLY A 447 41.33 40.96 -30.09
N ASN A 448 42.37 41.33 -29.33
CA ASN A 448 42.76 40.65 -28.08
C ASN A 448 42.29 41.36 -26.80
N ALA A 449 41.88 40.57 -25.80
CA ALA A 449 41.97 40.92 -24.38
C ALA A 449 42.38 39.68 -23.55
N LYS A 450 43.24 39.85 -22.53
CA LYS A 450 43.71 38.76 -21.66
C LYS A 450 42.89 38.67 -20.36
N ALA A 451 42.73 37.46 -19.85
CA ALA A 451 42.18 37.20 -18.52
C ALA A 451 43.26 37.23 -17.42
N PRO A 452 42.88 37.50 -16.16
CA PRO A 452 43.60 37.05 -14.96
C PRO A 452 43.01 35.75 -14.40
N PHE A 453 43.88 34.83 -13.97
CA PHE A 453 43.51 33.60 -13.24
C PHE A 453 43.59 33.85 -11.73
N LEU A 454 42.55 33.46 -10.96
CA LEU A 454 42.58 32.89 -9.59
C LEU A 454 41.17 32.32 -9.29
N GLY A 455 40.96 31.32 -8.43
CA GLY A 455 41.92 30.50 -7.68
C GLY A 455 41.38 30.05 -6.31
N GLY A 456 40.75 28.86 -6.24
CA GLY A 456 40.15 28.31 -5.01
C GLY A 456 38.69 28.73 -4.77
N GLY A 457 37.89 28.02 -3.97
CA GLY A 457 38.17 26.79 -3.20
C GLY A 457 36.87 26.16 -2.65
N ASN A 458 36.98 25.04 -1.93
CA ASN A 458 35.83 24.34 -1.33
C ASN A 458 35.17 25.20 -0.22
N PRO A 459 33.86 25.51 -0.27
CA PRO A 459 33.20 26.35 0.72
C PRO A 459 33.17 25.76 2.15
N PHE A 460 33.43 24.47 2.32
CA PHE A 460 33.53 23.82 3.63
C PHE A 460 34.93 23.87 4.27
N ALA A 461 35.94 24.41 3.59
CA ALA A 461 37.35 24.36 4.03
C ALA A 461 37.66 25.11 5.34
N THR A 462 36.74 25.98 5.82
CA THR A 462 36.90 26.80 7.03
C THR A 462 36.05 26.33 8.22
N VAL A 463 35.32 25.21 8.10
CA VAL A 463 34.48 24.67 9.18
C VAL A 463 35.35 24.02 10.25
N LYS A 464 35.74 24.80 11.28
CA LYS A 464 36.39 24.27 12.49
C LYS A 464 35.38 23.48 13.33
N LEU A 465 35.39 22.15 13.18
CA LEU A 465 34.69 21.25 14.10
C LEU A 465 35.25 21.41 15.53
N ARG A 466 34.36 21.38 16.54
CA ARG A 466 34.78 21.33 17.94
C ARG A 466 35.39 19.95 18.25
N PRO A 467 36.45 19.85 19.08
CA PRO A 467 36.97 18.55 19.51
C PRO A 467 35.89 17.74 20.25
N THR A 468 35.59 16.55 19.74
CA THR A 468 34.71 15.58 20.39
C THR A 468 35.51 14.77 21.40
N VAL A 469 35.22 14.94 22.70
CA VAL A 469 35.79 14.08 23.75
C VAL A 469 35.09 12.73 23.72
N THR A 470 35.81 11.66 23.40
CA THR A 470 35.31 10.29 23.51
C THR A 470 35.34 9.85 24.98
N ASN A 471 34.16 9.61 25.54
CA ASN A 471 34.00 9.07 26.88
C ASN A 471 33.98 7.54 26.82
N ASP A 472 35.15 6.93 26.63
CA ASP A 472 35.33 5.48 26.54
C ASP A 472 35.03 4.78 27.88
N ARG A 473 33.75 4.52 28.15
CA ARG A 473 33.25 3.78 29.32
C ARG A 473 33.01 2.29 29.06
N SER A 474 33.77 1.71 28.13
CA SER A 474 33.75 0.28 27.80
C SER A 474 35.16 -0.33 27.75
N ALA A 475 36.06 0.16 28.60
CA ALA A 475 37.26 -0.58 29.01
C ALA A 475 36.93 -1.43 30.26
N PRO A 476 37.40 -2.69 30.36
CA PRO A 476 37.21 -3.50 31.56
C PRO A 476 38.08 -2.98 32.72
N VAL A 477 37.57 -3.09 33.94
CA VAL A 477 38.30 -2.75 35.17
C VAL A 477 39.08 -3.97 35.66
N ILE A 478 40.33 -3.73 36.08
CA ILE A 478 41.13 -4.55 36.99
C ILE A 478 41.52 -3.63 38.15
#